data_AF-A0A9E5YWX6-F1
#
_entry.id   AF-A0A9E5YWX6-F1
#
_cell.length_a   1.000
_cell.length_b   1.000
_cell.length_c   1.000
_cell.angle_alpha   90.00
_cell.angle_beta   90.00
_cell.angle_gamma   90.00
#
_symmetry.space_group_name_H-M   'P 1'
#
loop_
_entity.id
_entity.type
_entity.pdbx_description
1 polymer ?
#
loop_
_entity_poly.entity_id
_entity_poly.type
_entity_poly.pdbx_seq_one_letter_code
_entity_poly.pdbx_strand_id
1 'polypeptide(L)' 'RFGGSNAQRDLIDQTMLSAALLGGLGRWAVGLANERLIRKPHGPLAGRFSRRAHAIAG' A
#
# COMPACT_ATOMS: atom_id res chain seq x y z
N ARG A 1 22.32 4.04 3.69
CA ARG A 1 22.12 3.05 2.60
C ARG A 1 20.79 2.37 2.83
N PHE A 2 19.88 2.39 1.85
CA PHE A 2 18.72 1.49 1.88
C PHE A 2 19.26 0.05 1.80
N GLY A 3 19.10 -0.74 2.86
CA GLY A 3 19.48 -2.15 2.86
C GLY A 3 18.54 -2.96 1.95
N GLY A 4 19.06 -4.01 1.32
CA GLY A 4 18.31 -4.82 0.35
C GLY A 4 16.97 -5.35 0.89
N SER A 5 16.90 -5.74 2.16
CA SER A 5 15.67 -6.22 2.80
C SER A 5 14.56 -5.17 2.88
N ASN A 6 14.91 -3.89 3.08
CA ASN A 6 13.92 -2.80 3.14
C ASN A 6 13.34 -2.49 1.76
N ALA A 7 14.18 -2.50 0.71
CA ALA A 7 13.73 -2.30 -0.66
C ALA A 7 12.89 -3.49 -1.16
N GLN A 8 13.32 -4.72 -0.86
CA GLN A 8 12.59 -5.95 -1.17
C GLN A 8 11.21 -5.97 -0.49
N ARG A 9 11.15 -5.67 0.82
CA ARG A 9 9.87 -5.58 1.53
C ARG A 9 8.97 -4.51 0.94
N ASP A 10 9.52 -3.35 0.59
CA ASP A 10 8.74 -2.28 -0.05
C ASP A 10 8.16 -2.68 -1.41
N LEU A 11 8.88 -3.50 -2.20
CA LEU A 11 8.37 -4.07 -3.45
C LEU A 11 7.23 -5.07 -3.18
N ILE A 12 7.39 -5.95 -2.19
CA ILE A 12 6.34 -6.92 -1.80
C ILE A 12 5.08 -6.19 -1.34
N ASP A 13 5.21 -5.21 -0.45
CA ASP A 13 4.06 -4.44 0.06
C ASP A 13 3.33 -3.70 -1.07
N GLN A 14 4.08 -3.07 -1.99
CA GLN A 14 3.49 -2.39 -3.14
C GLN A 14 2.81 -3.37 -4.10
N THR A 15 3.35 -4.58 -4.27
CA THR A 15 2.78 -5.62 -5.14
C THR A 15 1.46 -6.13 -4.57
N MET A 16 1.43 -6.47 -3.28
CA MET A 16 0.20 -6.93 -2.60
C MET A 16 -0.89 -5.86 -2.64
N LEU A 17 -0.54 -4.60 -2.35
CA LEU A 17 -1.48 -3.49 -2.40
C LEU A 17 -2.00 -3.23 -3.82
N SER A 18 -1.14 -3.29 -4.83
CA SER A 18 -1.56 -3.13 -6.23
C SER A 18 -2.47 -4.26 -6.69
N ALA A 19 -2.18 -5.50 -6.31
CA ALA A 19 -3.03 -6.66 -6.59
C ALA A 19 -4.41 -6.54 -5.92
N ALA A 20 -4.46 -6.12 -4.66
CA ALA A 20 -5.72 -5.89 -3.95
C ALA A 20 -6.57 -4.78 -4.62
N LEU A 21 -5.93 -3.68 -5.06
CA LEU A 21 -6.60 -2.61 -5.80
C LEU A 21 -7.13 -3.09 -7.17
N LEU A 22 -6.33 -3.86 -7.92
CA LEU A 22 -6.74 -4.37 -9.24
C LEU A 22 -7.84 -5.44 -9.13
N GLY A 23 -7.80 -6.28 -8.08
CA GLY A 23 -8.78 -7.32 -7.83
C GLY A 23 -10.07 -6.84 -7.16
N GLY A 24 -10.26 -5.54 -6.94
CA GLY A 24 -11.44 -5.00 -6.27
C GLY A 24 -11.57 -5.39 -4.78
N LEU A 25 -10.46 -5.81 -4.15
CA LEU A 25 -10.45 -6.31 -2.77
C LEU A 25 -10.38 -5.14 -1.77
N GLY A 26 -11.42 -4.31 -1.73
CA GLY A 26 -11.44 -3.01 -1.04
C GLY A 26 -10.99 -3.06 0.44
N ARG A 27 -11.54 -3.99 1.24
CA ARG A 27 -11.15 -4.13 2.66
C ARG A 27 -9.67 -4.46 2.84
N TRP A 28 -9.12 -5.32 1.99
CA TRP A 28 -7.70 -5.68 2.00
C TRP A 28 -6.82 -4.51 1.56
N ALA A 29 -7.22 -3.81 0.50
CA ALA A 29 -6.52 -2.63 0.02
C ALA A 29 -6.44 -1.53 1.09
N VAL A 30 -7.50 -1.32 1.87
CA VAL A 30 -7.51 -0.33 2.97
C VAL A 30 -6.54 -0.74 4.08
N GLY A 31 -6.56 -2.01 4.50
CA GLY A 31 -5.62 -2.52 5.51
C GLY A 31 -4.15 -2.32 5.10
N LEU A 32 -3.80 -2.77 3.90
CA LEU A 32 -2.45 -2.64 3.35
C LEU A 32 -2.02 -1.17 3.16
N ALA A 33 -2.94 -0.29 2.77
CA ALA A 33 -2.66 1.14 2.66
C ALA A 33 -2.39 1.79 4.03
N ASN A 34 -3.11 1.38 5.08
CA ASN A 34 -2.89 1.85 6.45
C ASN A 34 -1.54 1.39 7.01
N GLU A 35 -1.16 0.12 6.79
CA GLU A 35 0.18 -0.37 7.15
C GLU A 35 1.29 0.45 6.47
N ARG A 36 1.09 0.80 5.19
CA ARG A 36 2.03 1.67 4.46
C ARG A 36 2.07 3.08 5.03
N LEU A 37 0.94 3.67 5.40
CA LEU A 37 0.89 4.99 6.05
C LEU A 37 1.63 4.97 7.39
N ILE A 38 1.50 3.92 8.18
CA ILE A 38 2.23 3.78 9.46
C ILE A 38 3.74 3.69 9.21
N ARG A 39 4.18 2.88 8.24
CA ARG A 39 5.61 2.66 7.97
C ARG A 39 6.28 3.79 7.18
N LYS A 40 5.54 4.47 6.31
CA LYS A 40 6.03 5.53 5.40
C LYS A 40 5.01 6.67 5.31
N PRO A 41 4.74 7.40 6.41
CA PRO A 41 3.66 8.39 6.48
C PRO A 41 3.81 9.53 5.47
N HIS A 42 5.05 9.96 5.20
CA HIS A 42 5.35 11.05 4.26
C HIS A 42 5.74 10.55 2.87
N GLY A 43 5.54 9.26 2.57
CA GLY A 43 5.82 8.71 1.25
C GLY A 43 4.81 9.21 0.22
N PRO A 44 5.25 9.66 -0.98
CA PRO A 44 4.35 10.24 -1.99
C PRO A 44 3.26 9.27 -2.47
N LEU A 45 3.50 7.96 -2.33
CA LEU A 45 2.55 6.91 -2.72
C LEU A 45 1.53 6.55 -1.63
N ALA A 46 1.84 6.78 -0.34
CA ALA A 46 1.01 6.28 0.76
C ALA A 46 -0.39 6.90 0.76
N GLY A 47 -0.48 8.23 0.67
CA GLY A 47 -1.77 8.92 0.56
C GLY A 47 -2.51 8.61 -0.74
N ARG A 48 -1.80 8.37 -1.84
CA ARG A 48 -2.40 8.03 -3.14
C ARG A 48 -3.05 6.65 -3.10
N PHE A 49 -2.40 5.67 -2.48
CA PHE A 49 -2.96 4.33 -2.30
C PHE A 49 -4.14 4.31 -1.32
N SER A 50 -4.05 5.03 -0.20
CA SER A 50 -5.16 5.14 0.76
C SER A 50 -6.44 5.67 0.11
N ARG A 51 -6.36 6.75 -0.67
CA ARG A 51 -7.53 7.27 -1.40
C ARG A 51 -8.13 6.25 -2.38
N ARG A 52 -7.29 5.55 -3.16
CA ARG A 52 -7.76 4.52 -4.10
C ARG A 52 -8.40 3.33 -3.37
N ALA A 53 -7.83 2.90 -2.26
CA ALA A 53 -8.35 1.81 -1.47
C ALA A 53 -9.75 2.12 -0.90
N HIS A 54 -9.93 3.32 -0.33
CA HIS A 54 -11.23 3.75 0.17
C HIS A 54 -12.27 3.91 -0.95
N ALA A 55 -11.87 4.36 -2.15
CA ALA A 55 -12.78 4.48 -3.29
C ALA A 55 -13.29 3.14 -3.82
N ILE A 56 -12.56 2.03 -3.60
CA ILE A 56 -12.98 0.68 -3.99
C ILE A 56 -13.76 -0.01 -2.86
N ALA A 57 -13.54 0.39 -1.61
CA ALA A 57 -14.18 -0.22 -0.44
C ALA A 57 -15.57 0.35 -0.11
N GLY A 58 -15.91 1.53 -0.64
CA GLY A 58 -17.26 2.11 -0.61
C GLY A 58 -18.07 1.67 -1.81
#